data_AF-A0A9P1JFN0-F1
#
_entry.id   AF-A0A9P1JFN0-F1
#
_cell.length_a   1.000
_cell.length_b   1.000
_cell.length_c   1.000
_cell.angle_alpha   90.00
_cell.angle_beta   90.00
_cell.angle_gamma   90.00
#
_symmetry.space_group_name_H-M   'P 1'
#
loop_
_entity.id
_entity.type
_entity.pdbx_description
1 polymer ?
#
loop_
_entity_poly.entity_id
_entity_poly.type
_entity_poly.pdbx_seq_one_letter_code
_entity_poly.pdbx_strand_id
1 'polypeptide(L)'
;MKHSTVPFRESRYLHLPEVRFLHWCTKQYGINKGVLNTIDGWFYDAGIIPIPVRRLYVLAFLDFAKTPGQKGNIRFGHGGLTKKLHDFMDMQECAAKRQA
;
A
#
# COMPACT_ATOMS: atom_id res chain seq x y z
N MET A 1 19.14 -0.46 14.89
CA MET A 1 18.81 0.24 13.63
C MET A 1 18.04 1.49 14.00
N LYS A 2 18.54 2.68 13.62
CA LYS A 2 17.93 3.96 14.01
C LYS A 2 16.62 4.14 13.22
N HIS A 3 15.48 4.24 13.91
CA HIS A 3 14.21 4.58 13.26
C HIS A 3 14.28 6.05 12.83
N SER A 4 14.41 6.27 11.52
CA SER A 4 14.42 7.60 10.92
C SER A 4 13.04 8.22 11.08
N THR A 5 12.93 9.29 11.86
CA THR A 5 11.71 10.05 12.16
C THR A 5 11.27 10.98 11.03
N VAL A 6 11.49 10.58 9.77
CA VAL A 6 10.99 11.36 8.62
C VAL A 6 9.48 11.13 8.58
N PRO A 7 8.65 12.18 8.65
CA PRO A 7 7.21 12.06 8.47
C PRO A 7 6.94 11.29 7.19
N PHE A 8 6.07 10.28 7.22
CA PHE A 8 5.88 9.38 6.08
C PHE A 8 5.57 10.11 4.77
N ARG A 9 4.92 11.29 4.85
CA ARG A 9 4.60 12.17 3.71
C ARG A 9 5.83 12.80 3.03
N GLU A 10 6.95 12.91 3.72
CA GLU A 10 8.24 13.41 3.19
C GLU A 10 9.20 12.26 2.83
N SER A 11 8.71 11.03 2.89
CA SER A 11 9.51 9.86 2.55
C SER A 11 9.91 9.91 1.09
N ARG A 12 11.22 10.00 0.83
CA ARG A 12 11.83 9.89 -0.52
C ARG A 12 11.32 8.70 -1.35
N TYR A 13 10.81 7.66 -0.69
CA TYR A 13 10.23 6.48 -1.34
C TYR A 13 8.92 6.80 -2.09
N LEU A 14 8.11 7.73 -1.59
CA LEU A 14 6.87 8.18 -2.24
C LEU A 14 7.11 8.97 -3.53
N HIS A 15 8.31 9.54 -3.68
CA HIS A 15 8.71 10.34 -4.82
C HIS A 15 9.64 9.59 -5.79
N LEU A 16 9.85 8.29 -5.59
CA LEU A 16 10.66 7.50 -6.51
C LEU A 16 10.05 7.50 -7.93
N PRO A 17 10.88 7.52 -8.99
CA PRO A 17 10.43 7.18 -10.32
C PRO A 17 9.68 5.85 -10.34
N GLU A 18 8.69 5.69 -11.21
CA GLU A 18 7.77 4.55 -11.21
C GLU A 18 8.47 3.18 -11.14
N VAL A 19 9.47 2.96 -12.00
CA VAL A 19 10.25 1.70 -12.01
C VAL A 19 11.00 1.47 -10.68
N ARG A 20 11.53 2.53 -10.07
CA ARG A 20 12.23 2.43 -8.78
C ARG A 20 11.26 2.17 -7.63
N PHE A 21 10.08 2.76 -7.68
CA PHE A 21 9.01 2.50 -6.73
C PHE A 21 8.54 1.04 -6.81
N LEU A 22 8.28 0.53 -8.02
CA LEU A 22 7.96 -0.88 -8.27
C LEU A 22 9.04 -1.80 -7.71
N HIS A 23 10.32 -1.57 -8.05
CA HIS A 23 11.41 -2.40 -7.56
C HIS A 23 11.49 -2.41 -6.03
N TRP A 24 11.29 -1.26 -5.40
CA TRP A 24 11.27 -1.15 -3.95
C TRP A 24 10.10 -1.94 -3.34
N CYS A 25 8.88 -1.80 -3.87
CA CYS A 25 7.71 -2.57 -3.43
C CYS A 25 7.91 -4.08 -3.61
N THR A 26 8.47 -4.53 -4.74
CA THR A 26 8.81 -5.93 -4.97
C THR A 26 9.81 -6.43 -3.92
N LYS A 27 10.83 -5.64 -3.55
CA LYS A 27 11.81 -6.03 -2.53
C LYS A 27 11.20 -6.12 -1.12
N GLN A 28 10.30 -5.21 -0.75
CA GLN A 28 9.73 -5.16 0.61
C GLN A 28 8.57 -6.13 0.83
N TYR A 29 7.75 -6.34 -0.21
CA TYR A 29 6.47 -7.05 -0.13
C TYR A 29 6.39 -8.28 -1.06
N GLY A 30 7.36 -8.48 -1.95
CA GLY A 30 7.36 -9.60 -2.89
C GLY A 30 6.21 -9.57 -3.89
N ILE A 31 5.64 -8.40 -4.17
CA ILE A 31 4.56 -8.23 -5.15
C ILE A 31 5.12 -8.04 -6.57
N ASN A 32 4.32 -8.42 -7.56
CA ASN A 32 4.63 -8.18 -8.98
C ASN A 32 3.99 -6.87 -9.48
N LYS A 33 4.35 -6.47 -10.71
CA LYS A 33 3.82 -5.26 -11.36
C LYS A 33 2.29 -5.27 -11.49
N GLY A 34 1.70 -6.42 -11.83
CA GLY A 34 0.24 -6.54 -11.98
C GLY A 34 -0.49 -6.21 -10.69
N VAL A 35 -0.07 -6.81 -9.58
CA VAL A 35 -0.62 -6.54 -8.24
C VAL A 35 -0.46 -5.07 -7.88
N LEU A 36 0.73 -4.49 -8.06
CA LEU A 36 0.95 -3.07 -7.76
C LEU A 36 0.03 -2.16 -8.59
N ASN A 37 -0.08 -2.43 -9.89
CA ASN A 37 -0.92 -1.64 -10.80
C ASN A 37 -2.40 -1.76 -10.46
N THR A 38 -2.87 -2.94 -10.05
CA THR A 38 -4.27 -3.12 -9.62
C THR A 38 -4.55 -2.32 -8.35
N ILE A 39 -3.65 -2.35 -7.37
CA ILE A 39 -3.80 -1.57 -6.13
C ILE A 39 -3.78 -0.06 -6.43
N ASP A 40 -2.81 0.40 -7.23
CA ASP A 40 -2.70 1.81 -7.62
C ASP A 40 -3.94 2.27 -8.39
N GLY A 41 -4.39 1.51 -9.39
CA GLY A 41 -5.62 1.81 -10.13
C GLY A 41 -6.85 1.88 -9.23
N TRP A 42 -7.01 0.92 -8.32
CA TRP A 42 -8.13 0.90 -7.38
C TRP A 42 -8.20 2.17 -6.52
N PHE A 43 -7.07 2.63 -5.98
CA PHE A 43 -7.03 3.87 -5.20
C PHE A 43 -7.19 5.13 -6.05
N TYR A 44 -6.74 5.10 -7.30
CA TYR A 44 -6.98 6.20 -8.24
C TYR A 44 -8.48 6.34 -8.55
N ASP A 45 -9.15 5.23 -8.83
CA ASP A 45 -10.59 5.19 -9.10
C ASP A 45 -11.41 5.60 -7.86
N ALA A 46 -10.89 5.37 -6.66
CA ALA A 46 -11.45 5.86 -5.40
C ALA A 46 -11.20 7.36 -5.14
N GLY A 47 -10.56 8.09 -6.06
CA GLY A 47 -10.37 9.54 -5.98
C GLY A 47 -9.06 9.99 -5.32
N ILE A 48 -8.12 9.08 -5.03
CA ILE A 48 -6.82 9.43 -4.45
C ILE A 48 -5.85 9.81 -5.58
N ILE A 49 -6.02 11.04 -6.08
CA ILE A 49 -5.35 11.51 -7.30
C ILE A 49 -3.85 11.82 -7.12
N PRO A 50 -3.40 12.53 -6.06
CA PRO A 50 -2.00 12.91 -5.96
C PRO A 50 -1.10 11.68 -5.79
N ILE A 51 -0.11 11.50 -6.67
CA ILE A 51 0.76 10.31 -6.70
C ILE A 51 1.40 10.01 -5.34
N PRO A 52 2.00 10.99 -4.60
CA PRO A 52 2.58 10.69 -3.29
C PRO A 52 1.56 10.22 -2.26
N VAL A 53 0.34 10.79 -2.29
CA VAL A 53 -0.76 10.40 -1.41
C VAL A 53 -1.24 8.99 -1.75
N ARG A 54 -1.46 8.70 -3.04
CA ARG A 54 -1.88 7.36 -3.47
C ARG A 54 -0.86 6.29 -3.11
N ARG A 55 0.43 6.58 -3.30
CA ARG A 55 1.51 5.68 -2.88
C ARG A 55 1.51 5.45 -1.37
N LEU A 56 1.17 6.46 -0.56
CA LEU A 56 0.98 6.25 0.87
C LEU A 56 -0.14 5.22 1.15
N TYR A 57 -1.27 5.31 0.46
CA TYR A 57 -2.34 4.31 0.58
C TYR A 57 -1.90 2.92 0.11
N VAL A 58 -1.18 2.83 -1.02
CA VAL A 58 -0.58 1.57 -1.50
C VAL A 58 0.28 0.93 -0.41
N LEU A 59 1.17 1.71 0.20
CA LEU A 59 2.07 1.19 1.24
C LEU A 59 1.34 0.78 2.51
N ALA A 60 0.40 1.59 2.98
CA ALA A 60 -0.44 1.25 4.13
C ALA A 60 -1.25 -0.03 3.88
N PHE A 61 -1.81 -0.19 2.69
CA PHE A 61 -2.50 -1.41 2.28
C PHE A 61 -1.57 -2.63 2.25
N LEU A 62 -0.36 -2.49 1.72
CA LEU A 62 0.61 -3.59 1.65
C LEU A 62 1.09 -4.01 3.05
N ASP A 63 1.25 -3.06 3.97
CA ASP A 63 1.54 -3.34 5.37
C ASP A 63 0.37 -4.06 6.05
N PHE A 64 -0.87 -3.61 5.82
CA PHE A 64 -2.08 -4.29 6.31
C PHE A 64 -2.23 -5.71 5.72
N ALA A 65 -1.94 -5.88 4.43
CA ALA A 65 -2.10 -7.14 3.73
C ALA A 65 -1.03 -8.18 4.13
N LYS A 66 0.10 -7.73 4.70
CA LYS A 66 1.20 -8.57 5.14
C LYS A 66 0.86 -9.25 6.47
N THR A 67 0.69 -10.58 6.42
CA THR A 67 0.44 -11.37 7.63
C THR A 67 1.65 -11.34 8.56
N PRO A 68 1.47 -11.12 9.89
CA PRO A 68 2.55 -11.23 10.86
C PRO A 68 3.24 -12.60 10.77
N GLY A 69 4.58 -12.60 10.68
CA GLY A 69 5.38 -13.82 10.56
C GLY A 69 5.50 -14.40 9.14
N GLN A 70 4.78 -13.88 8.15
CA GLN A 70 4.95 -14.29 6.76
C GLN A 70 6.28 -13.77 6.20
N LYS A 71 7.25 -14.67 6.07
CA LYS A 71 8.49 -14.42 5.33
C LYS A 71 8.24 -14.71 3.84
N GLY A 72 8.27 -13.67 3.01
CA GLY A 72 8.17 -13.81 1.55
C GLY A 72 7.04 -13.00 0.92
N ASN A 73 6.64 -13.42 -0.28
CA ASN A 73 5.73 -12.68 -1.15
C ASN A 73 4.30 -12.65 -0.60
N ILE A 74 3.66 -11.48 -0.66
CA ILE A 74 2.21 -11.38 -0.45
C ILE A 74 1.50 -12.11 -1.61
N ARG A 75 0.53 -12.96 -1.27
CA ARG A 75 -0.29 -13.68 -2.24
C ARG A 75 -1.76 -13.37 -1.98
N PHE A 76 -2.46 -12.99 -3.04
CA PHE A 76 -3.89 -12.78 -3.05
C PHE A 76 -4.44 -13.87 -3.97
N GLY A 77 -5.16 -14.85 -3.43
CA GLY A 77 -5.82 -15.87 -4.27
C GLY A 77 -6.80 -15.23 -5.26
N HIS A 78 -7.50 -16.04 -6.05
CA HIS A 78 -8.50 -15.53 -7.00
C HIS A 78 -9.53 -14.63 -6.28
N GLY A 79 -9.71 -13.39 -6.76
CA GLY A 79 -10.59 -12.38 -6.13
C GLY A 79 -10.12 -11.84 -4.77
N GLY A 80 -9.05 -12.39 -4.18
CA GLY A 80 -8.62 -12.05 -2.82
C GLY A 80 -8.00 -10.65 -2.67
N LEU A 81 -7.54 -10.04 -3.76
CA LEU A 81 -6.95 -8.71 -3.74
C LEU A 81 -8.03 -7.65 -3.51
N THR A 82 -9.07 -7.65 -4.35
CA THR A 82 -10.18 -6.70 -4.25
C THR A 82 -10.89 -6.83 -2.91
N LYS A 83 -11.12 -8.05 -2.43
CA LYS A 83 -11.71 -8.26 -1.10
C LYS A 83 -10.87 -7.60 0.01
N LYS A 84 -9.54 -7.83 0.01
CA LYS A 84 -8.65 -7.20 1.00
C LYS A 84 -8.63 -5.67 0.90
N LEU A 85 -8.79 -5.11 -0.30
CA LEU A 85 -8.85 -3.64 -0.50
C LEU A 85 -10.11 -3.06 0.16
N HIS A 86 -11.26 -3.73 0.02
CA HIS A 86 -12.47 -3.36 0.75
C HIS A 86 -12.27 -3.48 2.27
N ASP A 87 -11.75 -4.62 2.75
CA ASP A 87 -11.49 -4.83 4.19
C ASP A 87 -10.58 -3.73 4.78
N PHE A 88 -9.58 -3.28 4.02
CA PHE A 88 -8.68 -2.19 4.42
C PHE A 88 -9.41 -0.86 4.53
N MET A 89 -10.26 -0.51 3.56
CA MET A 89 -10.97 0.76 3.55
C MET A 89 -12.05 0.83 4.63
N ASP A 90 -12.78 -0.27 4.85
CA ASP A 90 -13.75 -0.38 5.95
C ASP A 90 -13.07 -0.15 7.31
N MET A 91 -11.86 -0.69 7.50
CA MET A 91 -11.04 -0.44 8.68
C MET A 91 -10.64 1.04 8.82
N GLN A 92 -10.23 1.71 7.73
CA GLN A 92 -9.88 3.13 7.75
C GLN A 92 -11.09 4.02 8.09
N GLU A 93 -12.26 3.74 7.52
CA GLU A 93 -13.48 4.48 7.81
C GLU A 93 -13.93 4.31 9.27
N CYS A 94 -13.86 3.09 9.80
CA CYS A 94 -14.16 2.83 11.21
C CYS A 94 -13.19 3.54 12.15
N ALA A 95 -11.90 3.63 11.79
CA ALA A 95 -10.91 4.36 12.57
C ALA A 95 -11.16 5.87 12.53
N ALA A 96 -11.51 6.43 11.36
CA ALA A 96 -11.82 7.86 11.22
C ALA A 96 -13.06 8.27 12.02
N LYS A 97 -14.11 7.43 12.05
CA LYS A 97 -15.34 7.67 12.84
C LYS A 97 -15.15 7.60 14.35
N ARG A 98 -14.04 7.04 14.85
CA ARG A 98 -13.71 6.99 16.29
C ARG A 98 -12.91 8.19 16.77
N GLN A 99 -12.45 9.04 15.85
CA GLN A 99 -11.66 10.24 16.14
C GLN A 99 -12.46 11.54 15.92
N ALA A 100 -13.72 11.41 15.50
CA ALA A 100 -14.70 12.48 15.34
C ALA A 100 -15.77 12.37 16.42
#